data_AF-A0A371F2B9-F1
#
_entry.id   AF-A0A371F2B9-F1
#
_cell.length_a   1.000
_cell.length_b   1.000
_cell.length_c   1.000
_cell.angle_alpha   90.00
_cell.angle_beta   90.00
_cell.angle_gamma   90.00
#
_symmetry.space_group_name_H-M   'P 1'
#
loop_
_entity.id
_entity.type
_entity.pdbx_description
1 polymer ?
#
loop_
_entity_poly.entity_id
_entity_poly.type
_entity_poly.pdbx_seq_one_letter_code
_entity_poly.pdbx_strand_id
1 'polypeptide(L)'
;MIFFPVVNEACRVLDEGIAVKAADLDISAVMGMGFPPYRGGIIFWADSLGSKYIYSRLETWSELYGEFFKPCAYLAARAAKGIPLFMHFSSGNNQHRYSSSTFSLEYNIPEYILAIPLTAIAAFCAP
;
A
#
# COMPACT_ATOMS: atom_id res chain seq x y z
N MET A 1 -9.77 8.51 15.93
CA MET A 1 -9.94 7.34 15.02
C MET A 1 -8.67 6.52 15.09
N ILE A 2 -8.76 5.25 15.45
CA ILE A 2 -7.60 4.38 15.72
C ILE A 2 -6.74 4.10 14.48
N PHE A 3 -7.31 4.26 13.27
CA PHE A 3 -6.62 3.94 12.02
C PHE A 3 -5.70 5.04 11.50
N PHE A 4 -5.80 6.30 11.95
CA PHE A 4 -4.95 7.37 11.39
C PHE A 4 -3.47 7.22 11.76
N PRO A 5 -3.10 6.80 12.98
CA PRO A 5 -1.72 6.41 13.28
C PRO A 5 -1.22 5.28 12.37
N VAL A 6 -2.07 4.30 12.05
CA VAL A 6 -1.71 3.21 11.12
C VAL A 6 -1.46 3.73 9.71
N VAL A 7 -2.29 4.65 9.23
CA VAL A 7 -2.08 5.35 7.95
C VAL A 7 -0.78 6.16 7.97
N ASN A 8 -0.50 6.84 9.08
CA ASN A 8 0.72 7.62 9.25
C ASN A 8 1.97 6.73 9.19
N GLU A 9 1.92 5.56 9.80
CA GLU A 9 3.00 4.57 9.75
C GLU A 9 3.16 3.98 8.35
N ALA A 10 2.05 3.63 7.68
CA ALA A 10 2.08 3.18 6.30
C ALA A 10 2.71 4.24 5.35
N CYS A 11 2.49 5.53 5.62
CA CYS A 11 3.16 6.61 4.90
C CYS A 11 4.67 6.67 5.16
N ARG A 12 5.14 6.37 6.38
CA ARG A 12 6.58 6.27 6.69
C ARG A 12 7.22 5.09 5.96
N VAL A 13 6.57 3.94 5.96
CA VAL A 13 7.01 2.73 5.25
C VAL A 13 7.16 2.99 3.74
N LEU A 14 6.30 3.82 3.15
CA LEU A 14 6.43 4.26 1.76
C LEU A 14 7.56 5.27 1.55
N ASP A 15 7.77 6.21 2.49
CA ASP A 15 8.83 7.22 2.41
C ASP A 15 10.23 6.61 2.54
N GLU A 16 10.36 5.62 3.42
CA GLU A 16 11.59 4.87 3.66
C GLU A 16 11.90 3.85 2.55
N GLY A 17 10.97 3.64 1.61
CA GLY A 17 11.13 2.70 0.51
C GLY A 17 11.08 1.23 0.92
N ILE A 18 10.52 0.91 2.10
CA ILE A 18 10.32 -0.46 2.57
C ILE A 18 9.27 -1.16 1.69
N ALA A 19 8.20 -0.43 1.32
CA ALA A 19 7.23 -0.88 0.34
C ALA A 19 7.41 -0.15 -1.00
N VAL A 20 7.36 -0.90 -2.10
CA VAL A 20 7.60 -0.36 -3.45
C VAL A 20 6.43 0.52 -3.92
N LYS A 21 5.19 0.12 -3.60
CA LYS A 21 3.97 0.85 -3.97
C LYS A 21 2.93 0.77 -2.86
N ALA A 22 2.06 1.77 -2.80
CA ALA A 22 0.93 1.81 -1.87
C ALA A 22 0.03 0.56 -1.97
N ALA A 23 -0.14 0.02 -3.18
CA ALA A 23 -0.94 -1.19 -3.40
C ALA A 23 -0.39 -2.43 -2.65
N ASP A 24 0.93 -2.52 -2.42
CA ASP A 24 1.50 -3.63 -1.65
C ASP A 24 1.09 -3.53 -0.18
N LEU A 25 1.02 -2.31 0.37
CA LEU A 25 0.53 -2.07 1.73
C LEU A 25 -0.97 -2.32 1.85
N ASP A 26 -1.74 -1.96 0.83
CA ASP A 26 -3.17 -2.24 0.80
C ASP A 26 -3.45 -3.74 0.81
N ILE A 27 -2.77 -4.51 -0.04
CA ILE A 27 -2.89 -5.98 -0.07
C ILE A 27 -2.42 -6.58 1.26
N SER A 28 -1.29 -6.11 1.81
CA SER A 28 -0.80 -6.59 3.11
C SER A 28 -1.76 -6.29 4.25
N ALA A 29 -2.44 -5.14 4.25
CA ALA A 29 -3.42 -4.80 5.27
C ALA A 29 -4.66 -5.70 5.17
N VAL A 30 -5.14 -5.96 3.95
CA VAL A 30 -6.29 -6.85 3.73
C VAL A 30 -5.96 -8.29 4.11
N MET A 31 -4.87 -8.84 3.58
CA MET A 31 -4.52 -10.25 3.75
C MET A 31 -3.88 -10.56 5.11
N GLY A 32 -3.13 -9.62 5.68
CA GLY A 32 -2.41 -9.81 6.94
C GLY A 32 -3.19 -9.40 8.18
N MET A 33 -3.89 -8.26 8.13
CA MET A 33 -4.61 -7.71 9.29
C MET A 33 -6.13 -7.84 9.18
N GLY A 34 -6.66 -8.43 8.10
CA GLY A 34 -8.09 -8.56 7.87
C GLY A 34 -8.79 -7.21 7.60
N PHE A 35 -8.07 -6.23 7.02
CA PHE A 35 -8.70 -4.97 6.64
C PHE A 35 -9.83 -5.21 5.62
N PRO A 36 -11.00 -4.54 5.73
CA PRO A 36 -12.15 -4.82 4.88
C PRO A 36 -11.84 -4.74 3.37
N PRO A 37 -11.92 -5.85 2.61
CA PRO A 37 -11.55 -5.88 1.19
C PRO A 37 -12.38 -4.93 0.32
N TYR A 38 -13.66 -4.75 0.67
CA TYR A 38 -14.57 -3.84 -0.03
C TYR A 38 -14.23 -2.35 0.15
N ARG A 39 -13.27 -2.02 1.03
CA ARG A 39 -12.67 -0.68 1.15
C ARG A 39 -11.29 -0.58 0.48
N GLY A 40 -10.90 -1.57 -0.33
CA GLY A 40 -9.64 -1.60 -1.06
C GLY A 40 -8.45 -1.98 -0.17
N GLY A 41 -8.12 -1.11 0.79
CA GLY A 41 -6.97 -1.25 1.68
C GLY A 41 -6.78 0.00 2.54
N ILE A 42 -5.75 0.01 3.39
CA ILE A 42 -5.54 1.08 4.38
C ILE A 42 -5.21 2.43 3.72
N ILE A 43 -4.38 2.45 2.67
CA ILE A 43 -4.02 3.66 1.92
C ILE A 43 -5.16 4.05 0.98
N PHE A 44 -5.74 3.10 0.26
CA PHE A 44 -6.90 3.39 -0.61
C PHE A 44 -8.07 4.00 0.19
N TRP A 45 -8.37 3.45 1.36
CA TRP A 45 -9.38 4.01 2.26
C TRP A 45 -8.98 5.38 2.79
N ALA A 46 -7.71 5.60 3.14
CA ALA A 46 -7.23 6.90 3.58
C ALA A 46 -7.43 7.98 2.51
N ASP A 47 -7.21 7.64 1.24
CA ASP A 47 -7.43 8.55 0.12
C ASP A 47 -8.91 8.90 -0.10
N SER A 48 -9.84 8.00 0.22
CA SER A 48 -11.27 8.33 0.21
C SER A 48 -11.65 9.40 1.24
N LEU A 49 -10.88 9.54 2.33
CA LEU A 49 -11.06 10.60 3.33
C LEU A 49 -10.31 11.89 2.95
N GLY A 50 -9.18 11.74 2.26
CA GLY A 50 -8.32 12.81 1.81
C GLY A 50 -7.14 13.09 2.76
N SER A 51 -5.95 13.25 2.17
CA SER A 51 -4.68 13.49 2.87
C SER A 51 -4.72 14.71 3.79
N LYS A 52 -5.35 15.81 3.35
CA LYS A 52 -5.49 17.05 4.14
C LYS A 52 -6.33 16.85 5.40
N TYR A 53 -7.41 16.07 5.31
CA TYR A 53 -8.26 15.79 6.47
C TYR A 53 -7.51 14.94 7.51
N ILE A 54 -6.82 13.89 7.05
CA ILE A 54 -6.05 13.02 7.94
C ILE A 54 -4.91 13.80 8.61
N TYR A 55 -4.20 14.63 7.85
CA TYR A 55 -3.13 15.49 8.39
C TYR A 55 -3.65 16.38 9.51
N SER A 56 -4.72 17.16 9.25
CA SER A 56 -5.28 18.09 10.23
C SER A 56 -5.71 17.37 11.52
N ARG A 57 -6.30 16.18 11.41
CA ARG A 57 -6.73 15.41 12.58
C ARG A 57 -5.55 14.85 13.37
N LEU A 58 -4.49 14.38 12.69
CA LEU A 58 -3.26 13.94 13.34
C LEU A 58 -2.52 15.09 14.03
N GLU A 59 -2.47 16.27 13.40
CA GLU A 59 -1.88 17.47 13.99
C GLU A 59 -2.59 17.87 15.29
N THR A 60 -3.92 17.96 15.27
CA THR A 60 -4.71 18.21 16.50
C THR A 60 -4.46 17.16 17.57
N TRP A 61 -4.37 15.87 17.22
CA TRP A 61 -4.09 14.81 18.19
C TRP A 61 -2.64 14.80 18.68
N SER A 62 -1.70 15.27 17.87
CA SER A 62 -0.31 15.43 18.26
C SER A 62 -0.16 16.49 19.35
N GLU A 63 -0.93 17.57 19.25
CA GLU A 63 -0.96 18.62 20.27
C GLU A 63 -1.63 18.14 21.57
N LEU A 64 -2.70 17.36 21.46
CA LEU A 64 -3.50 16.92 22.62
C LEU A 64 -2.90 15.72 23.36
N TYR A 65 -2.31 14.76 22.63
CA TYR A 65 -1.92 13.46 23.17
C TYR A 65 -0.42 13.15 22.98
N GLY A 66 0.33 14.05 22.32
CA GLY A 66 1.78 13.97 22.19
C GLY A 66 2.27 13.31 20.90
N GLU A 67 3.56 12.97 20.89
CA GLU A 67 4.33 12.66 19.68
C GLU A 67 3.83 11.43 18.90
N PHE A 68 3.10 10.51 19.54
CA PHE A 68 2.54 9.34 18.88
C PHE A 68 1.68 9.68 17.65
N PHE A 69 0.97 10.81 17.69
CA PHE A 69 0.10 11.25 16.58
C PHE A 69 0.79 12.21 15.62
N LYS A 70 2.08 12.48 15.79
CA LYS A 70 2.82 13.44 14.96
C LYS A 70 2.80 12.99 13.50
N PRO A 71 2.22 13.78 12.57
CA PRO A 71 2.16 13.43 11.16
C PRO A 71 3.57 13.33 10.55
N CYS A 72 3.81 12.32 9.72
CA CYS A 72 5.08 12.14 9.03
C CYS A 72 5.26 13.13 7.87
N ALA A 73 6.52 13.32 7.44
CA ALA A 73 6.88 14.23 6.37
C ALA A 73 6.18 13.90 5.05
N TYR A 74 6.08 12.61 4.71
CA TYR A 74 5.38 12.11 3.52
C TYR A 74 3.92 12.56 3.47
N LEU A 75 3.21 12.44 4.59
CA LEU A 75 1.80 12.80 4.72
C LEU A 75 1.65 14.33 4.70
N ALA A 76 2.52 15.06 5.39
CA ALA A 76 2.54 16.52 5.40
C ALA A 76 2.74 17.11 3.99
N ALA A 77 3.71 16.57 3.23
CA ALA A 77 4.00 17.03 1.87
C ALA A 77 2.80 16.83 0.91
N ARG A 78 2.07 15.71 1.06
CA ARG A 78 0.88 15.42 0.24
C ARG A 78 -0.33 16.24 0.66
N ALA A 79 -0.53 16.42 1.96
CA ALA A 79 -1.57 17.27 2.50
C ALA A 79 -1.41 18.74 2.05
N ALA A 80 -0.17 19.25 2.03
CA ALA A 80 0.14 20.59 1.55
C ALA A 80 -0.18 20.77 0.05
N LYS A 81 0.06 19.73 -0.76
CA LYS A 81 -0.19 19.75 -2.22
C LYS A 81 -1.62 19.34 -2.60
N GLY A 82 -2.40 18.79 -1.66
CA GLY A 82 -3.74 18.27 -1.94
C GLY A 82 -3.76 17.06 -2.89
N ILE A 83 -2.69 16.27 -2.89
CA ILE A 83 -2.55 15.06 -3.72
C ILE A 83 -2.87 13.79 -2.93
N PRO A 84 -3.31 12.71 -3.60
CA PRO A 84 -3.58 11.44 -2.95
C PRO A 84 -2.29 10.75 -2.46
N LEU A 85 -2.43 9.95 -1.41
CA LEU A 85 -1.40 9.15 -0.74
C LEU A 85 -0.86 8.03 -1.63
N PHE A 86 -1.72 7.37 -2.43
CA PHE A 86 -1.28 6.27 -3.29
C PHE A 86 -0.31 6.69 -4.40
N MET A 87 -0.28 7.99 -4.74
CA MET A 87 0.50 8.50 -5.86
C MET A 87 2.00 8.45 -5.55
N HIS A 88 2.75 7.76 -6.40
CA HIS A 88 4.21 7.70 -6.31
C HIS A 88 4.82 9.01 -6.83
N PHE A 89 5.55 9.74 -5.97
CA PHE A 89 6.27 10.94 -6.38
C PHE A 89 7.72 10.55 -6.69
N SER A 90 8.10 10.59 -7.97
CA SER A 90 9.50 10.37 -8.35
C SER A 90 10.30 11.64 -8.06
N SER A 91 10.86 11.76 -6.86
CA SER A 91 11.90 12.76 -6.59
C SER A 91 13.17 12.29 -7.30
N GLY A 92 13.58 13.05 -8.32
CA GLY A 92 14.61 12.66 -9.29
C GLY A 92 16.05 12.60 -8.78
N ASN A 93 16.34 11.94 -7.66
CA ASN A 93 17.71 11.64 -7.22
C ASN A 93 17.74 10.31 -6.45
N ASN A 94 17.65 9.22 -7.20
CA ASN A 94 18.23 7.88 -6.98
C ASN A 94 17.42 6.88 -7.80
N GLN A 95 17.66 6.91 -9.12
CA GLN A 95 17.32 5.80 -10.00
C GLN A 95 18.26 4.62 -9.68
N HIS A 96 17.98 3.90 -8.59
CA HIS A 96 18.14 2.45 -8.64
C HIS A 96 16.82 1.85 -9.11
N ARG A 97 16.60 2.05 -10.41
CA ARG A 97 16.10 1.04 -11.35
C ARG A 97 14.83 0.31 -10.92
N TYR A 98 13.65 0.88 -11.17
CA TYR A 98 12.56 0.11 -11.79
C TYR A 98 11.82 0.98 -12.80
N SER A 99 12.03 0.61 -14.06
CA SER A 99 11.41 1.18 -15.25
C SER A 99 9.92 0.87 -15.25
N SER A 100 9.13 1.81 -15.75
CA SER A 100 7.80 1.59 -16.31
C SER A 100 7.87 0.55 -17.44
N SER A 101 8.02 -0.73 -17.10
CA SER A 101 7.68 -1.81 -18.01
C SER A 101 6.19 -2.03 -17.86
N THR A 102 5.44 -1.67 -18.90
CA THR A 102 4.23 -2.39 -19.30
C THR A 102 4.37 -3.84 -18.84
N PHE A 103 3.48 -4.27 -17.95
CA PHE A 103 3.43 -5.64 -17.45
C PHE A 103 3.02 -6.55 -18.61
N SER A 104 3.96 -6.82 -19.52
CA SER A 104 3.91 -7.98 -20.39
C SER A 104 4.07 -9.16 -19.45
N LEU A 105 2.97 -9.89 -19.24
CA LEU A 105 2.99 -11.22 -18.65
C LEU A 105 3.77 -12.17 -19.58
N GLU A 106 5.10 -12.05 -19.63
CA GLU A 106 5.94 -13.17 -20.01
C GLU A 106 6.09 -14.06 -18.77
N TYR A 107 5.03 -14.82 -18.54
CA TYR A 107 5.01 -15.93 -17.62
C TYR A 107 5.93 -17.00 -18.24
N ASN A 108 7.22 -16.99 -17.86
CA ASN A 108 8.18 -18.00 -18.27
C ASN A 108 7.86 -19.30 -17.52
N ILE A 109 6.87 -20.05 -18.03
CA ILE A 109 6.57 -21.40 -17.59
C ILE A 109 7.68 -22.30 -18.14
N PRO A 110 8.49 -22.97 -17.29
CA PRO A 110 9.36 -24.02 -17.77
C PRO A 110 8.49 -25.14 -18.38
N GLU A 111 8.82 -25.60 -19.58
CA GLU A 111 8.00 -26.53 -20.40
C GLU A 111 7.57 -27.84 -19.71
N TYR A 112 8.07 -28.14 -18.51
CA TYR A 112 7.66 -29.32 -17.75
C TYR A 112 6.25 -29.21 -17.11
N ILE A 113 5.70 -28.01 -16.94
CA ILE A 113 4.39 -27.83 -16.28
C ILE A 113 3.22 -28.14 -17.23
N LEU A 114 3.43 -28.15 -18.54
CA LEU A 114 2.39 -28.46 -19.53
C LEU A 114 2.13 -29.96 -19.72
N ALA A 115 2.85 -30.84 -19.02
CA ALA A 115 2.76 -32.29 -19.18
C ALA A 115 1.98 -33.01 -18.06
N ILE A 116 1.24 -32.29 -17.22
CA ILE A 116 0.35 -32.94 -16.25
C ILE A 116 -1.01 -33.17 -16.94
N PRO A 117 -1.41 -34.43 -17.21
CA PRO A 117 -2.72 -34.70 -17.78
C PRO A 117 -3.80 -34.16 -16.84
N LEU A 118 -4.82 -33.49 -17.41
CA LEU A 118 -5.96 -32.90 -16.69
C LEU A 118 -6.70 -33.88 -15.75
N THR A 119 -6.40 -35.17 -15.78
CA THR A 119 -6.94 -36.19 -14.88
C THR A 119 -6.39 -36.12 -13.45
N ALA A 120 -5.26 -35.44 -13.20
CA ALA A 120 -4.64 -35.42 -11.86
C ALA A 120 -5.27 -34.40 -10.88
N ILE A 121 -5.98 -33.37 -11.36
CA ILE A 121 -6.58 -32.32 -10.51
C ILE A 121 -7.86 -32.80 -9.82
N ALA A 122 -8.54 -33.82 -10.36
CA ALA A 122 -9.75 -34.38 -9.76
C ALA A 122 -9.50 -35.24 -8.50
N ALA A 123 -8.25 -35.62 -8.20
CA ALA A 123 -7.93 -36.54 -7.10
C ALA A 123 -7.67 -35.84 -5.75
N PHE A 124 -7.60 -34.51 -5.70
CA PHE A 124 -7.25 -33.76 -4.47
C PHE A 124 -8.43 -33.00 -3.84
N CYS A 125 -9.66 -33.23 -4.33
CA CYS A 125 -10.87 -32.61 -3.83
C CYS A 125 -11.93 -33.67 -3.46
N ALA A 126 -11.56 -34.58 -2.54
CA ALA A 126 -12.44 -35.42 -1.72
C ALA A 126 -11.59 -35.85 -0.51
N PRO A 127 -12.08 -35.73 0.74
CA PRO A 127 -13.30 -36.38 1.22
C PRO A 127 -14.46 -35.43 1.59
#